data_AF-A0A3A9DR94-F1
#
_entry.id   AF-A0A3A9DR94-F1
#
_cell.length_a   1.000
_cell.length_b   1.000
_cell.length_c   1.000
_cell.angle_alpha   90.00
_cell.angle_beta   90.00
_cell.angle_gamma   90.00
#
_symmetry.space_group_name_H-M   'P 1'
#
loop_
_entity.id
_entity.type
_entity.pdbx_description
1 polymer ?
#
loop_
_entity_poly.entity_id
_entity_poly.type
_entity_poly.pdbx_seq_one_letter_code
_entity_poly.pdbx_strand_id
1 'polypeptide(L)'
;PNLMQLHSSYVVTDPKGTILVECGKLLQRGAPKLDKDGKPMKDKNGKTIYEPYRIKVLNTINFKKSMKYNPFAYIHSEKDILKLVTTLIANTKGEGKAGDDFWVKAETLLYCALIGYIHYEAPVEEQNFSTLIEFINAMEVREDDEEYKNPVDLMFDALESEKPNHFAVRQYKKYKLAAGKTAKSILISCGARLA
;
A
#
# COMPACT_ATOMS: atom_id res chain seq x y z
N PRO A 1 8.89 -21.45 -13.52
CA PRO A 1 10.27 -21.38 -12.99
C PRO A 1 10.59 -22.64 -12.16
N ASN A 2 11.72 -23.29 -12.41
CA ASN A 2 12.13 -24.44 -11.60
C ASN A 2 12.79 -23.93 -10.30
N LEU A 3 11.99 -23.73 -9.25
CA LEU A 3 12.44 -23.19 -7.97
C LEU A 3 13.51 -24.05 -7.29
N MET A 4 13.56 -25.35 -7.63
CA MET A 4 14.54 -26.27 -7.07
C MET A 4 15.96 -26.03 -7.61
N GLN A 5 16.12 -25.19 -8.64
CA GLN A 5 17.45 -24.81 -9.13
C GLN A 5 18.20 -23.85 -8.19
N LEU A 6 17.50 -23.11 -7.33
CA LEU A 6 18.11 -22.26 -6.30
C LEU A 6 19.17 -21.26 -6.81
N HIS A 7 19.01 -20.74 -8.04
CA HIS A 7 20.04 -19.95 -8.73
C HIS A 7 19.78 -18.44 -8.74
N SER A 8 18.61 -18.00 -8.28
CA SER A 8 18.19 -16.60 -8.35
C SER A 8 17.19 -16.25 -7.25
N SER A 9 16.85 -14.97 -7.12
CA SER A 9 15.72 -14.52 -6.30
C SER A 9 14.41 -14.72 -7.06
N TYR A 10 13.37 -15.17 -6.36
CA TYR A 10 12.08 -15.52 -6.97
C TYR A 10 10.93 -14.70 -6.37
N VAL A 11 10.01 -14.28 -7.24
CA VAL A 11 8.65 -13.84 -6.87
C VAL A 11 7.70 -14.80 -7.56
N VAL A 12 6.85 -15.47 -6.78
CA VAL A 12 6.00 -16.55 -7.27
C VAL A 12 4.57 -16.30 -6.84
N THR A 13 3.65 -16.29 -7.81
CA THR A 13 2.22 -16.40 -7.52
C THR A 13 1.89 -17.87 -7.29
N ASP A 14 1.31 -18.18 -6.13
CA ASP A 14 0.94 -19.55 -5.73
C ASP A 14 -0.57 -19.63 -5.45
N PRO A 15 -1.44 -19.62 -6.49
CA PRO A 15 -2.89 -19.60 -6.29
C PRO A 15 -3.44 -20.81 -5.54
N LYS A 16 -2.75 -21.96 -5.64
CA LYS A 16 -3.13 -23.20 -4.95
C LYS A 16 -2.55 -23.29 -3.53
N GLY A 17 -1.57 -22.45 -3.19
CA GLY A 17 -0.89 -22.46 -1.90
C GLY A 17 -0.03 -23.70 -1.66
N THR A 18 0.30 -24.48 -2.69
CA THR A 18 1.04 -25.75 -2.54
C THR A 18 2.54 -25.57 -2.72
N ILE A 19 2.98 -24.56 -3.48
CA ILE A 19 4.39 -24.37 -3.81
C ILE A 19 5.21 -24.14 -2.54
N LEU A 20 4.72 -23.32 -1.61
CA LEU A 20 5.41 -23.10 -0.34
C LEU A 20 5.50 -24.38 0.50
N VAL A 21 4.48 -25.24 0.47
CA VAL A 21 4.46 -26.50 1.22
C VAL A 21 5.44 -27.51 0.63
N GLU A 22 5.47 -27.62 -0.69
CA GLU A 22 6.31 -28.56 -1.44
C GLU A 22 7.79 -28.15 -1.44
N CYS A 23 8.07 -26.86 -1.69
CA CYS A 23 9.42 -26.36 -1.91
C CYS A 23 9.98 -25.55 -0.72
N GLY A 24 9.17 -25.17 0.27
CA GLY A 24 9.57 -24.26 1.34
C GLY A 24 10.74 -24.75 2.18
N LYS A 25 10.77 -26.04 2.53
CA LYS A 25 11.90 -26.64 3.26
C LYS A 25 13.19 -26.63 2.45
N LEU A 26 13.10 -26.82 1.13
CA LEU A 26 14.25 -26.73 0.23
C LEU A 26 14.80 -25.30 0.18
N LEU A 27 13.93 -24.30 0.02
CA LEU A 27 14.29 -22.89 0.00
C LEU A 27 14.87 -22.43 1.36
N GLN A 28 14.30 -22.93 2.46
CA GLN A 28 14.79 -22.63 3.82
C GLN A 28 16.19 -23.22 4.05
N ARG A 29 16.51 -24.37 3.42
CA ARG A 29 17.88 -24.90 3.44
C ARG A 29 18.80 -24.10 2.52
N GLY A 30 18.35 -23.78 1.31
CA GLY A 30 19.13 -23.07 0.30
C GLY A 30 20.10 -23.94 -0.48
N ALA A 31 20.87 -23.30 -1.37
CA ALA A 31 21.92 -23.95 -2.16
C ALA A 31 23.21 -24.11 -1.33
N PRO A 32 24.04 -25.12 -1.58
CA PRO A 32 25.37 -25.19 -0.98
C PRO A 32 26.21 -23.99 -1.39
N LYS A 33 26.91 -23.38 -0.44
CA LYS A 33 27.89 -22.34 -0.74
C LYS A 33 29.08 -22.98 -1.45
N LEU A 34 29.47 -22.43 -2.60
CA LEU A 34 30.58 -22.96 -3.39
C LEU A 34 31.87 -22.17 -3.14
N ASP A 35 33.01 -22.85 -3.16
CA ASP A 35 34.33 -22.22 -3.18
C ASP A 35 34.70 -21.73 -4.60
N LYS A 36 35.92 -21.21 -4.76
CA LYS A 36 36.42 -20.69 -6.05
C LYS A 36 36.52 -21.78 -7.14
N ASP A 37 36.57 -23.05 -6.75
CA ASP A 37 36.66 -24.20 -7.65
C ASP A 37 35.29 -24.85 -7.90
N GLY A 38 34.21 -24.25 -7.39
CA GLY A 38 32.84 -24.76 -7.54
C GLY A 38 32.49 -25.93 -6.62
N LYS A 39 33.31 -26.22 -5.60
CA LYS A 39 33.04 -27.30 -4.65
C LYS A 39 32.28 -26.79 -3.42
N PRO A 40 31.37 -27.60 -2.82
CA PRO A 40 30.66 -27.20 -1.61
C PRO A 40 31.61 -26.92 -0.45
N MET A 41 31.55 -25.70 0.10
CA MET A 41 32.28 -25.30 1.29
C MET A 41 31.81 -26.10 2.51
N LYS A 42 32.75 -26.43 3.38
CA LYS A 42 32.49 -27.12 4.65
C LYS A 42 32.87 -26.24 5.83
N ASP A 43 32.14 -26.39 6.93
CA ASP A 43 32.49 -25.77 8.21
C ASP A 43 33.64 -26.51 8.91
N LYS A 44 34.05 -26.01 10.09
CA LYS A 44 35.09 -26.60 10.93
C LYS A 44 34.82 -28.06 11.36
N ASN A 45 33.56 -28.51 11.28
CA ASN A 45 33.14 -29.86 11.64
C ASN A 45 32.92 -30.74 10.40
N GLY A 46 33.25 -30.26 9.20
CA GLY A 46 33.10 -30.99 7.95
C GLY A 46 31.68 -30.98 7.35
N LYS A 47 30.75 -30.18 7.90
CA LYS A 47 29.37 -30.07 7.40
C LYS A 47 29.29 -29.03 6.29
N THR A 48 28.54 -29.33 5.22
CA THR A 48 28.32 -28.39 4.11
C THR A 48 27.64 -27.12 4.60
N ILE A 49 28.17 -25.99 4.18
CA ILE A 49 27.61 -24.66 4.41
C ILE A 49 26.57 -24.39 3.31
N TYR A 50 25.39 -23.91 3.70
CA TYR A 50 24.31 -23.54 2.78
C TYR A 50 24.04 -22.04 2.83
N GLU A 51 23.40 -21.52 1.77
CA GLU A 51 22.93 -20.14 1.65
C GLU A 51 21.38 -20.12 1.61
N PRO A 52 20.73 -20.04 2.78
CA PRO A 52 19.27 -20.04 2.90
C PRO A 52 18.59 -18.87 2.19
N TYR A 53 17.40 -19.11 1.67
CA TYR A 53 16.54 -18.03 1.19
C TYR A 53 15.85 -17.30 2.35
N ARG A 54 15.74 -15.98 2.22
CA ARG A 54 14.79 -15.19 3.02
C ARG A 54 13.39 -15.33 2.42
N ILE A 55 12.62 -16.29 2.95
CA ILE A 55 11.26 -16.56 2.47
C ILE A 55 10.30 -15.49 3.03
N LYS A 56 9.52 -14.87 2.15
CA LYS A 56 8.43 -13.94 2.49
C LYS A 56 7.13 -14.44 1.89
N VAL A 57 6.04 -14.39 2.67
CA VAL A 57 4.74 -14.95 2.28
C VAL A 57 3.66 -13.89 2.48
N LEU A 58 2.98 -13.53 1.39
CA LEU A 58 1.75 -12.74 1.43
C LEU A 58 0.59 -13.66 1.09
N ASN A 59 -0.23 -13.98 2.10
CA ASN A 59 -1.44 -14.76 1.94
C ASN A 59 -2.65 -13.83 2.08
N THR A 60 -3.39 -13.63 1.00
CA THR A 60 -4.56 -12.74 0.93
C THR A 60 -5.88 -13.45 1.29
N ILE A 61 -5.86 -14.77 1.50
CA ILE A 61 -7.04 -15.55 1.90
C ILE A 61 -6.99 -15.82 3.41
N ASN A 62 -5.88 -16.37 3.90
CA ASN A 62 -5.67 -16.66 5.31
C ASN A 62 -4.57 -15.78 5.90
N PHE A 63 -4.98 -14.65 6.46
CA PHE A 63 -4.08 -13.68 7.08
C PHE A 63 -3.28 -14.24 8.26
N LYS A 64 -3.73 -15.29 8.94
CA LYS A 64 -2.95 -15.96 10.01
C LYS A 64 -1.71 -16.67 9.47
N LYS A 65 -1.71 -17.03 8.18
CA LYS A 65 -0.57 -17.63 7.46
C LYS A 65 0.18 -16.61 6.60
N SER A 66 -0.14 -15.33 6.74
CA SER A 66 0.48 -14.23 6.01
C SER A 66 1.50 -13.53 6.89
N MET A 67 2.59 -13.07 6.30
CA MET A 67 3.50 -12.12 6.96
C MET A 67 2.92 -10.70 6.97
N LYS A 68 1.70 -10.52 6.41
CA LYS A 68 0.98 -9.26 6.24
C LYS A 68 1.76 -8.29 5.36
N TYR A 69 1.09 -7.22 4.97
CA TYR A 69 1.67 -6.17 4.14
C TYR A 69 1.02 -4.85 4.52
N ASN A 70 1.84 -3.84 4.78
CA ASN A 70 1.39 -2.48 4.96
C ASN A 70 2.11 -1.61 3.93
N PRO A 71 1.41 -1.04 2.93
CA PRO A 71 2.03 -0.24 1.88
C PRO A 71 2.66 1.06 2.40
N PHE A 72 2.19 1.61 3.53
CA PHE A 72 2.77 2.82 4.13
C PHE A 72 4.24 2.64 4.52
N ALA A 73 4.65 1.43 4.91
CA ALA A 73 6.04 1.11 5.25
C ALA A 73 7.01 1.22 4.05
N TYR A 74 6.49 1.38 2.83
CA TYR A 74 7.24 1.49 1.59
C TYR A 74 7.10 2.87 0.91
N ILE A 75 6.47 3.84 1.60
CA ILE A 75 6.40 5.22 1.13
C ILE A 75 7.65 5.94 1.64
N HIS A 76 8.41 6.53 0.71
CA HIS A 76 9.62 7.29 1.03
C HIS A 76 9.59 8.70 0.41
N SER A 77 8.57 9.01 -0.39
CA SER A 77 8.47 10.26 -1.13
C SER A 77 7.04 10.53 -1.59
N GLU A 78 6.76 11.78 -2.00
CA GLU A 78 5.49 12.16 -2.65
C GLU A 78 5.19 11.30 -3.88
N LYS A 79 6.24 10.87 -4.61
CA LYS A 79 6.10 9.99 -5.78
C LYS A 79 5.57 8.61 -5.39
N ASP A 80 5.94 8.10 -4.22
CA ASP A 80 5.48 6.78 -3.75
C ASP A 80 4.03 6.84 -3.27
N ILE A 81 3.58 7.97 -2.73
CA ILE A 81 2.15 8.22 -2.46
C ILE A 81 1.36 8.12 -3.77
N LEU A 82 1.79 8.82 -4.82
CA LEU A 82 1.11 8.77 -6.12
C LEU A 82 1.09 7.35 -6.72
N LYS A 83 2.17 6.59 -6.60
CA LYS A 83 2.22 5.17 -7.03
C LYS A 83 1.21 4.32 -6.26
N LEU A 84 1.12 4.50 -4.94
CA LEU A 84 0.17 3.77 -4.11
C LEU A 84 -1.27 4.10 -4.52
N VAL A 85 -1.59 5.39 -4.67
CA VAL A 85 -2.93 5.84 -5.10
C VAL A 85 -3.29 5.31 -6.49
N THR A 86 -2.35 5.38 -7.44
CA THR A 86 -2.55 4.85 -8.80
C THR A 86 -2.82 3.35 -8.75
N THR A 87 -2.07 2.62 -7.93
CA THR A 87 -2.22 1.17 -7.77
C THR A 87 -3.56 0.83 -7.12
N LEU A 88 -3.98 1.59 -6.10
CA LEU A 88 -5.28 1.43 -5.45
C LEU A 88 -6.42 1.62 -6.46
N ILE A 89 -6.43 2.73 -7.19
CA ILE A 89 -7.47 3.06 -8.18
C ILE A 89 -7.51 2.03 -9.32
N ALA A 90 -6.34 1.61 -9.81
CA ALA A 90 -6.24 0.64 -10.90
C ALA A 90 -6.78 -0.74 -10.51
N ASN A 91 -6.54 -1.19 -9.27
CA ASN A 91 -6.95 -2.52 -8.80
C ASN A 91 -8.36 -2.57 -8.19
N THR A 92 -9.01 -1.40 -8.01
CA THR A 92 -10.40 -1.29 -7.51
C THR A 92 -11.35 -0.80 -8.59
N LYS A 93 -10.87 -0.69 -9.83
CA LYS A 93 -11.71 -0.43 -11.00
C LYS A 93 -12.48 -1.73 -11.29
N GLY A 94 -13.81 -1.70 -11.13
CA GLY A 94 -14.67 -2.83 -11.50
C GLY A 94 -14.60 -3.15 -13.00
N GLU A 95 -15.27 -4.23 -13.43
CA GLU A 95 -15.29 -4.71 -14.84
C GLU A 95 -16.00 -3.76 -15.85
N GLY A 96 -16.37 -2.55 -15.42
CA GLY A 96 -17.03 -1.54 -16.24
C GLY A 96 -16.08 -0.64 -17.04
N LYS A 97 -16.67 0.26 -17.86
CA LYS A 97 -15.93 1.34 -18.53
C LYS A 97 -15.05 2.06 -17.51
N ALA A 98 -13.84 2.46 -17.94
CA ALA A 98 -13.01 3.37 -17.16
C ALA A 98 -13.88 4.47 -16.56
N GLY A 99 -13.82 4.64 -15.22
CA GLY A 99 -14.41 5.81 -14.59
C GLY A 99 -13.95 7.04 -15.35
N ASP A 100 -14.85 8.01 -15.54
CA ASP A 100 -14.54 9.25 -16.23
C ASP A 100 -13.21 9.82 -15.71
N ASP A 101 -12.38 10.34 -16.61
CA ASP A 101 -11.06 10.91 -16.29
C ASP A 101 -11.17 11.98 -15.19
N PHE A 102 -12.31 12.70 -15.16
CA PHE A 102 -12.64 13.61 -14.07
C PHE A 102 -12.70 12.92 -12.70
N TRP A 103 -13.48 11.83 -12.56
CA TRP A 103 -13.64 11.12 -11.30
C TRP A 103 -12.33 10.52 -10.82
N VAL A 104 -11.58 9.90 -11.72
CA VAL A 104 -10.27 9.33 -11.40
C VAL A 104 -9.29 10.39 -10.89
N LYS A 105 -9.27 11.57 -11.53
CA LYS A 105 -8.43 12.70 -11.07
C LYS A 105 -8.87 13.23 -9.71
N ALA A 106 -10.17 13.34 -9.48
CA ALA A 106 -10.71 13.82 -8.21
C ALA A 106 -10.45 12.84 -7.05
N GLU A 107 -10.64 11.54 -7.28
CA GLU A 107 -10.26 10.48 -6.32
C GLU A 107 -8.77 10.51 -6.03
N THR A 108 -7.93 10.70 -7.07
CA THR A 108 -6.48 10.79 -6.92
C THR A 108 -6.09 11.95 -6.01
N LEU A 109 -6.71 13.12 -6.16
CA LEU A 109 -6.47 14.29 -5.29
C LEU A 109 -6.81 13.98 -3.84
N LEU A 110 -8.00 13.42 -3.59
CA LEU A 110 -8.44 13.10 -2.23
C LEU A 110 -7.53 12.03 -1.60
N TYR A 111 -7.28 10.91 -2.28
CA TYR A 111 -6.40 9.88 -1.75
C TYR A 111 -4.97 10.36 -1.51
N CYS A 112 -4.40 11.17 -2.41
CA CYS A 112 -3.06 11.73 -2.19
C CYS A 112 -3.03 12.65 -0.97
N ALA A 113 -4.11 13.42 -0.74
CA ALA A 113 -4.23 14.25 0.46
C ALA A 113 -4.26 13.40 1.73
N LEU A 114 -5.19 12.44 1.82
CA LEU A 114 -5.39 11.63 3.04
C LEU A 114 -4.19 10.73 3.33
N ILE A 115 -3.68 10.01 2.33
CA ILE A 115 -2.48 9.16 2.50
C ILE A 115 -1.25 10.01 2.82
N GLY A 116 -1.12 11.18 2.20
CA GLY A 116 -0.04 12.10 2.51
C GLY A 116 -0.10 12.64 3.94
N TYR A 117 -1.30 12.95 4.44
CA TYR A 117 -1.50 13.34 5.83
C TYR A 117 -1.09 12.20 6.77
N ILE A 118 -1.63 11.00 6.55
CA ILE A 118 -1.35 9.84 7.39
C ILE A 118 0.16 9.52 7.40
N HIS A 119 0.82 9.54 6.24
CA HIS A 119 2.23 9.20 6.16
C HIS A 119 3.16 10.22 6.85
N TYR A 120 2.90 11.52 6.70
CA TYR A 120 3.80 12.56 7.20
C TYR A 120 3.47 13.05 8.60
N GLU A 121 2.21 12.98 9.02
CA GLU A 121 1.73 13.60 10.27
C GLU A 121 1.21 12.59 11.28
N ALA A 122 0.70 11.42 10.87
CA ALA A 122 0.19 10.42 11.82
C ALA A 122 1.32 9.57 12.43
N PRO A 123 1.15 9.11 13.69
CA PRO A 123 2.05 8.14 14.33
C PRO A 123 2.22 6.87 13.49
N VAL A 124 3.39 6.22 13.58
CA VAL A 124 3.76 5.07 12.74
C VAL A 124 2.76 3.91 12.83
N GLU A 125 2.18 3.69 14.01
CA GLU A 125 1.16 2.69 14.29
C GLU A 125 -0.17 2.97 13.57
N GLU A 126 -0.49 4.23 13.30
CA GLU A 126 -1.67 4.68 12.57
C GLU A 126 -1.42 4.80 11.05
N GLN A 127 -0.19 4.57 10.58
CA GLN A 127 0.12 4.61 9.15
C GLN A 127 -0.35 3.35 8.44
N ASN A 128 -1.66 3.20 8.27
CA ASN A 128 -2.27 2.00 7.71
C ASN A 128 -3.61 2.31 7.02
N PHE A 129 -4.18 1.32 6.33
CA PHE A 129 -5.43 1.47 5.58
C PHE A 129 -6.67 1.59 6.48
N SER A 130 -6.63 1.11 7.72
CA SER A 130 -7.73 1.31 8.67
C SER A 130 -7.92 2.79 8.97
N THR A 131 -6.83 3.51 9.24
CA THR A 131 -6.86 4.98 9.43
C THR A 131 -7.35 5.72 8.19
N LEU A 132 -6.95 5.26 6.98
CA LEU A 132 -7.46 5.84 5.74
C LEU A 132 -8.99 5.70 5.61
N ILE A 133 -9.53 4.53 5.98
CA ILE A 133 -10.97 4.27 5.99
C ILE A 133 -11.65 5.13 7.05
N GLU A 134 -11.06 5.27 8.24
CA GLU A 134 -11.59 6.15 9.30
C GLU A 134 -11.65 7.61 8.86
N PHE A 135 -10.62 8.12 8.16
CA PHE A 135 -10.63 9.46 7.58
C PHE A 135 -11.78 9.62 6.60
N ILE A 136 -11.96 8.68 5.66
CA ILE A 136 -13.05 8.73 4.69
C ILE A 136 -14.42 8.69 5.36
N ASN A 137 -14.59 7.86 6.40
CA ASN A 137 -15.84 7.75 7.13
C ASN A 137 -16.15 8.98 8.00
N ALA A 138 -15.12 9.69 8.48
CA ALA A 138 -15.24 10.92 9.26
C ALA A 138 -15.51 12.15 8.38
N MET A 139 -15.28 12.06 7.07
CA MET A 139 -15.63 13.13 6.14
C MET A 139 -17.14 13.17 5.94
N GLU A 140 -17.71 14.36 6.16
CA GLU A 140 -19.11 14.66 5.87
C GLU A 140 -19.14 15.91 4.98
N VAL A 141 -19.99 15.87 3.95
CA VAL A 141 -20.21 17.00 3.04
C VAL A 141 -21.67 17.40 3.13
N ARG A 142 -21.92 18.64 3.55
CA ARG A 142 -23.24 19.27 3.55
C ARG A 142 -23.38 20.10 2.29
N GLU A 143 -24.46 19.87 1.54
CA GLU A 143 -24.67 20.52 0.24
C GLU A 143 -25.25 21.93 0.38
N ASP A 144 -25.88 22.21 1.53
CA ASP A 144 -26.59 23.42 1.90
C ASP A 144 -25.80 24.36 2.83
N ASP A 145 -24.63 23.92 3.29
CA ASP A 145 -23.75 24.67 4.20
C ASP A 145 -22.29 24.53 3.74
N GLU A 146 -21.82 25.50 2.95
CA GLU A 146 -20.44 25.55 2.46
C GLU A 146 -19.42 25.93 3.55
N GLU A 147 -19.88 26.51 4.67
CA GLU A 147 -19.02 26.86 5.80
C GLU A 147 -18.81 25.68 6.76
N TYR A 148 -19.61 24.62 6.61
CA TYR A 148 -19.45 23.40 7.39
C TYR A 148 -18.07 22.77 7.20
N LYS A 149 -17.42 22.46 8.33
CA LYS A 149 -16.15 21.76 8.39
C LYS A 149 -16.31 20.47 9.19
N ASN A 150 -16.03 19.35 8.54
CA ASN A 150 -15.95 18.06 9.23
C ASN A 150 -14.60 17.93 9.98
N PRO A 151 -14.40 16.90 10.83
CA PRO A 151 -13.16 16.73 11.57
C PRO A 151 -11.90 16.70 10.69
N VAL A 152 -11.97 16.10 9.50
CA VAL A 152 -10.83 16.05 8.56
C VAL A 152 -10.54 17.44 7.99
N ASP A 153 -11.56 18.24 7.66
CA ASP A 153 -11.35 19.64 7.26
C ASP A 153 -10.58 20.44 8.32
N LEU A 154 -10.97 20.32 9.59
CA LEU A 154 -10.32 21.00 10.70
C LEU A 154 -8.86 20.54 10.89
N MET A 155 -8.59 19.24 10.69
CA MET A 155 -7.22 18.70 10.73
C MET A 155 -6.34 19.27 9.61
N PHE A 156 -6.90 19.44 8.41
CA PHE A 156 -6.18 20.04 7.29
C PHE A 156 -5.98 21.55 7.46
N ASP A 157 -6.94 22.28 8.05
CA ASP A 157 -6.79 23.70 8.38
C ASP A 157 -5.67 23.94 9.40
N ALA A 158 -5.62 23.10 10.44
CA ALA A 158 -4.56 23.15 11.45
C ALA A 158 -3.19 22.89 10.81
N LEU A 159 -3.09 21.83 9.99
CA LEU A 159 -1.85 21.51 9.27
C LEU A 159 -1.44 22.62 8.30
N GLU A 160 -2.39 23.25 7.62
CA GLU A 160 -2.12 24.38 6.73
C GLU A 160 -1.58 25.59 7.49
N SER A 161 -2.14 25.89 8.65
CA SER A 161 -1.74 27.02 9.48
C SER A 161 -0.28 26.91 9.93
N GLU A 162 0.19 25.68 10.18
CA GLU A 162 1.58 25.41 10.56
C GLU A 162 2.51 25.22 9.34
N LYS A 163 2.03 24.50 8.32
CA LYS A 163 2.82 24.04 7.16
C LYS A 163 2.05 24.31 5.85
N PRO A 164 1.95 25.57 5.40
CA PRO A 164 1.09 25.94 4.26
C PRO A 164 1.50 25.31 2.92
N ASN A 165 2.78 24.94 2.78
CA ASN A 165 3.32 24.28 1.58
C ASN A 165 3.33 22.75 1.66
N HIS A 166 2.73 22.16 2.70
CA HIS A 166 2.70 20.71 2.90
C HIS A 166 2.02 20.00 1.72
N PHE A 167 2.56 18.84 1.31
CA PHE A 167 2.03 18.07 0.18
C PHE A 167 0.54 17.77 0.34
N ALA A 168 0.16 17.22 1.49
CA ALA A 168 -1.22 16.82 1.76
C ALA A 168 -2.18 18.01 1.66
N VAL A 169 -1.81 19.15 2.23
CA VAL A 169 -2.60 20.40 2.18
C VAL A 169 -2.81 20.86 0.75
N ARG A 170 -1.75 20.88 -0.08
CA ARG A 170 -1.84 21.27 -1.48
C ARG A 170 -2.80 20.39 -2.30
N GLN A 171 -2.86 19.08 -2.02
CA GLN A 171 -3.81 18.19 -2.68
C GLN A 171 -5.24 18.38 -2.14
N TYR A 172 -5.38 18.52 -0.82
CA TYR A 172 -6.68 18.68 -0.17
C TYR A 172 -7.40 19.96 -0.62
N LYS A 173 -6.65 21.09 -0.72
CA LYS A 173 -7.19 22.34 -1.26
C LYS A 173 -7.77 22.18 -2.67
N LYS A 174 -7.09 21.43 -3.54
CA LYS A 174 -7.58 21.17 -4.90
C LYS A 174 -8.86 20.33 -4.88
N TYR A 175 -8.94 19.34 -3.99
CA TYR A 175 -10.17 18.57 -3.77
C TYR A 175 -11.32 19.47 -3.27
N LYS A 176 -11.06 20.36 -2.32
CA LYS A 176 -12.07 21.30 -1.77
C LYS A 176 -12.59 22.34 -2.76
N LEU A 177 -12.03 22.43 -3.98
CA LEU A 177 -12.62 23.21 -5.08
C LEU A 177 -13.88 22.55 -5.67
N ALA A 178 -14.14 21.28 -5.35
CA ALA A 178 -15.35 20.60 -5.80
C ALA A 178 -16.57 21.10 -5.01
N ALA A 179 -17.64 21.46 -5.71
CA ALA A 179 -18.93 21.82 -5.10
C ALA A 179 -19.51 20.65 -4.27
N GLY A 180 -20.32 20.94 -3.26
CA GLY A 180 -20.81 19.95 -2.27
C GLY A 180 -21.34 18.65 -2.88
N LYS A 181 -22.22 18.73 -3.88
CA LYS A 181 -22.75 17.54 -4.59
C LYS A 181 -21.66 16.69 -5.26
N THR A 182 -20.68 17.35 -5.87
CA THR A 182 -19.54 16.69 -6.53
C THR A 182 -18.58 16.10 -5.49
N ALA A 183 -18.25 16.84 -4.43
CA ALA A 183 -17.41 16.38 -3.33
C ALA A 183 -17.98 15.14 -2.63
N LYS A 184 -19.31 15.10 -2.43
CA LYS A 184 -20.04 13.95 -1.90
C LYS A 184 -19.99 12.76 -2.85
N SER A 185 -20.11 12.97 -4.16
CA SER A 185 -19.98 11.91 -5.17
C SER A 185 -18.57 11.32 -5.19
N ILE A 186 -17.53 12.16 -5.09
CA ILE A 186 -16.13 11.73 -4.98
C ILE A 186 -15.93 10.90 -3.72
N LEU A 187 -16.46 11.36 -2.58
CA LEU A 187 -16.32 10.67 -1.30
C LEU A 187 -16.96 9.27 -1.34
N ILE A 188 -18.18 9.15 -1.88
CA ILE A 188 -18.85 7.86 -2.08
C ILE A 188 -18.01 6.95 -2.99
N SER A 189 -17.45 7.49 -4.08
CA SER A 189 -16.60 6.75 -5.00
C SER A 189 -15.33 6.22 -4.33
N CYS A 190 -14.66 7.05 -3.53
CA CYS A 190 -13.52 6.62 -2.72
C CYS A 190 -13.93 5.53 -1.72
N GLY A 191 -14.99 5.75 -0.94
CA GLY A 191 -15.48 4.76 0.03
C GLY A 191 -15.81 3.40 -0.61
N ALA A 192 -16.46 3.41 -1.78
CA ALA A 192 -16.82 2.18 -2.50
C ALA A 192 -15.60 1.37 -2.97
N ARG A 193 -14.44 2.02 -3.23
CA ARG A 193 -13.20 1.31 -3.61
C ARG A 193 -12.55 0.57 -2.44
N LEU A 194 -12.86 0.96 -1.22
CA LEU A 194 -12.30 0.38 0.01
C LEU A 194 -13.29 -0.55 0.73
N ALA A 195 -14.47 -0.75 0.16
CA ALA A 195 -15.53 -1.62 0.68
C ALA A 195 -15.25 -3.12 0.43
#